data_AF-A0A2A4M204-F1
#
_entry.id   AF-A0A2A4M204-F1
#
_cell.length_a   1.000
_cell.length_b   1.000
_cell.length_c   1.000
_cell.angle_alpha   90.00
_cell.angle_beta   90.00
_cell.angle_gamma   90.00
#
_symmetry.space_group_name_H-M   'P 1'
#
loop_
_entity.id
_entity.type
_entity.pdbx_description
1 polymer ?
#
loop_
_entity_poly.entity_id
_entity_poly.type
_entity_poly.pdbx_seq_one_letter_code
_entity_poly.pdbx_strand_id
1 'polypeptide(L)'
;MEEAKRLQFINDIGLGNIEAVKQHLAAGADVNEKEVVMGNTPLHDAALGGHKEIAKLLISKGADLNAKNDRSETPLDLATHPSNPNASPEIADLLQKHSAK
;
A
#
# COMPACT_ATOMS: atom_id res chain seq x y z
N MET A 1 15.87 -8.66 13.50
CA MET A 1 16.37 -8.49 12.12
C MET A 1 15.22 -8.46 11.11
N GLU A 2 14.24 -9.36 11.20
CA GLU A 2 13.07 -9.36 10.30
C GLU A 2 12.17 -8.12 10.47
N GLU A 3 11.97 -7.65 11.70
CA GLU A 3 11.18 -6.42 11.96
C GLU A 3 11.76 -5.16 11.31
N ALA A 4 13.10 -5.03 11.29
CA ALA A 4 13.77 -3.91 10.65
C ALA A 4 13.62 -3.96 9.11
N LYS A 5 13.66 -5.16 8.51
CA LYS A 5 13.42 -5.33 7.07
C LYS A 5 11.99 -4.96 6.69
N ARG A 6 11.04 -5.34 7.54
CA ARG A 6 9.63 -5.00 7.38
C ARG A 6 9.38 -3.50 7.44
N LEU A 7 9.90 -2.83 8.46
CA LEU A 7 9.77 -1.37 8.59
C LEU A 7 10.41 -0.65 7.41
N GLN A 8 11.56 -1.14 6.95
CA GLN A 8 12.22 -0.60 5.76
C GLN A 8 11.34 -0.76 4.51
N PHE A 9 10.70 -1.91 4.32
CA PHE A 9 9.80 -2.15 3.19
C PHE A 9 8.62 -1.17 3.15
N ILE A 10 7.95 -0.94 4.29
CA ILE A 10 6.86 0.03 4.38
C ILE A 10 7.34 1.45 4.13
N ASN A 11 8.50 1.82 4.68
CA ASN A 11 9.08 3.13 4.48
C ASN A 11 9.42 3.39 2.99
N ASP A 12 9.98 2.41 2.29
CA ASP A 12 10.26 2.50 0.86
C ASP A 12 9.00 2.66 0.00
N ILE A 13 7.87 2.07 0.44
CA ILE A 13 6.56 2.32 -0.18
C ILE A 13 6.13 3.77 0.02
N GLY A 14 6.18 4.28 1.26
CA GLY A 14 5.79 5.65 1.58
C GLY A 14 6.62 6.70 0.81
N LEU A 15 7.90 6.41 0.57
CA LEU A 15 8.80 7.26 -0.21
C LEU A 15 8.64 7.12 -1.74
N GLY A 16 7.85 6.15 -2.23
CA GLY A 16 7.67 5.93 -3.66
C GLY A 16 8.83 5.18 -4.34
N ASN A 17 9.68 4.50 -3.59
CA ASN A 17 10.87 3.82 -4.12
C ASN A 17 10.52 2.45 -4.71
N ILE A 18 10.03 2.44 -5.95
CA ILE A 18 9.58 1.21 -6.62
C ILE A 18 10.68 0.15 -6.77
N GLU A 19 11.95 0.54 -6.90
CA GLU A 19 13.06 -0.42 -7.02
C GLU A 19 13.30 -1.16 -5.71
N ALA A 20 13.32 -0.45 -4.58
CA ALA A 20 13.43 -1.07 -3.26
C ALA A 20 12.23 -1.96 -2.95
N VAL A 21 11.01 -1.51 -3.26
CA VAL A 21 9.79 -2.32 -3.12
C VAL A 21 9.90 -3.62 -3.91
N LYS A 22 10.36 -3.58 -5.17
CA LYS A 22 10.57 -4.80 -5.99
C LYS A 22 11.59 -5.74 -5.34
N GLN A 23 12.69 -5.21 -4.81
CA GLN A 23 13.71 -6.03 -4.14
C GLN A 23 13.16 -6.70 -2.89
N HIS A 24 12.38 -5.99 -2.07
CA HIS A 24 11.74 -6.54 -0.89
C HIS A 24 10.74 -7.65 -1.23
N LEU A 25 9.91 -7.44 -2.26
CA LEU A 25 9.00 -8.48 -2.74
C LEU A 25 9.73 -9.70 -3.30
N ALA A 26 10.86 -9.50 -3.99
CA ALA A 26 11.71 -10.61 -4.46
C ALA A 26 12.38 -11.37 -3.30
N ALA A 27 12.65 -10.68 -2.18
CA ALA A 27 13.18 -11.27 -0.96
C ALA A 27 12.12 -11.99 -0.10
N GLY A 28 10.85 -12.00 -0.54
CA GLY A 28 9.76 -12.69 0.15
C GLY A 28 8.98 -11.83 1.15
N ALA A 29 9.05 -10.50 1.05
CA ALA A 29 8.19 -9.62 1.85
C ALA A 29 6.70 -9.92 1.61
N ASP A 30 5.93 -9.91 2.70
CA ASP A 30 4.48 -10.13 2.64
C ASP A 30 3.76 -8.84 2.21
N VAL A 31 2.98 -8.93 1.13
CA VAL A 31 2.20 -7.82 0.56
C VAL A 31 1.00 -7.41 1.41
N ASN A 32 0.59 -8.26 2.35
CA ASN A 32 -0.58 -8.07 3.21
C ASN A 32 -0.21 -7.88 4.68
N GLU A 33 1.08 -7.79 4.99
CA GLU A 33 1.54 -7.60 6.36
C GLU A 33 1.07 -6.24 6.91
N LYS A 34 0.37 -6.24 8.04
CA LYS A 34 -0.10 -5.00 8.69
C LYS A 34 0.90 -4.38 9.65
N GLU A 35 1.37 -3.18 9.38
CA GLU A 35 2.28 -2.45 10.26
C GLU A 35 1.68 -2.22 11.66
N VAL A 36 2.53 -2.00 12.66
CA VAL A 36 2.17 -2.12 14.08
C VAL A 36 1.42 -0.89 14.60
N VAL A 37 1.60 0.27 13.99
CA VAL A 37 1.12 1.57 14.51
C VAL A 37 -0.32 1.85 14.09
N MET A 38 -0.66 1.70 12.81
CA MET A 38 -2.00 1.97 12.28
C MET A 38 -2.67 0.74 11.67
N GLY A 39 -2.01 -0.42 11.65
CA GLY A 39 -2.54 -1.62 10.98
C GLY A 39 -2.56 -1.50 9.45
N ASN A 40 -1.83 -0.53 8.88
CA ASN A 40 -1.74 -0.33 7.44
C ASN A 40 -1.02 -1.50 6.77
N THR A 41 -1.55 -1.93 5.63
CA THR A 41 -0.84 -2.85 4.72
C THR A 41 0.02 -2.03 3.73
N PRO A 42 0.99 -2.66 3.06
CA PRO A 42 1.71 -2.05 1.92
C PRO A 42 0.82 -1.27 0.95
N LEU A 43 -0.39 -1.77 0.69
CA LEU A 43 -1.32 -1.12 -0.22
C LEU A 43 -1.96 0.15 0.37
N HIS A 44 -2.17 0.22 1.68
CA HIS A 44 -2.61 1.43 2.36
C HIS A 44 -1.57 2.55 2.21
N ASP A 45 -0.29 2.25 2.44
CA ASP A 45 0.78 3.24 2.33
C ASP A 45 0.99 3.71 0.88
N ALA A 46 0.90 2.79 -0.08
CA ALA A 46 0.95 3.15 -1.50
C ALA A 46 -0.23 4.05 -1.90
N ALA A 47 -1.43 3.75 -1.38
CA ALA A 47 -2.64 4.55 -1.60
C ALA A 47 -2.56 5.93 -0.95
N LEU A 48 -2.09 5.99 0.30
CA LEU A 48 -1.87 7.23 1.04
C LEU A 48 -0.82 8.11 0.37
N GLY A 49 0.25 7.52 -0.16
CA GLY A 49 1.30 8.23 -0.89
C GLY A 49 0.96 8.59 -2.35
N GLY A 50 -0.16 8.10 -2.89
CA GLY A 50 -0.52 8.30 -4.31
C GLY A 50 0.37 7.52 -5.30
N HIS A 51 1.11 6.51 -4.82
CA HIS A 51 2.12 5.78 -5.58
C HIS A 51 1.52 4.70 -6.49
N LYS A 52 0.89 5.13 -7.58
CA LYS A 52 0.16 4.28 -8.54
C LYS A 52 0.94 3.04 -9.02
N GLU A 53 2.21 3.20 -9.38
CA GLU A 53 3.02 2.09 -9.89
C GLU A 53 3.36 1.07 -8.80
N ILE A 54 3.53 1.51 -7.56
CA ILE A 54 3.69 0.62 -6.41
C ILE A 54 2.37 -0.10 -6.13
N ALA A 55 1.23 0.60 -6.13
CA ALA A 55 -0.08 0.00 -5.94
C ALA A 55 -0.36 -1.09 -7.01
N LYS A 56 -0.08 -0.83 -8.29
CA LYS A 56 -0.16 -1.84 -9.36
C LYS A 56 0.68 -3.08 -9.06
N LEU A 57 1.92 -2.86 -8.63
CA LEU A 57 2.84 -3.96 -8.32
C LEU A 57 2.30 -4.80 -7.16
N LEU A 58 1.87 -4.17 -6.08
CA LEU A 58 1.29 -4.85 -4.91
C LEU A 58 0.04 -5.65 -5.30
N ILE A 59 -0.87 -5.07 -6.10
CA ILE A 59 -2.07 -5.76 -6.60
C ILE A 59 -1.69 -6.96 -7.46
N SER A 60 -0.70 -6.82 -8.35
CA SER A 60 -0.22 -7.93 -9.18
C SER A 60 0.35 -9.09 -8.36
N LYS A 61 0.77 -8.82 -7.12
CA LYS A 61 1.30 -9.77 -6.16
C LYS A 61 0.24 -10.31 -5.19
N GLY A 62 -1.03 -9.94 -5.35
CA GLY A 62 -2.12 -10.44 -4.52
C GLY A 62 -2.37 -9.64 -3.24
N ALA A 63 -2.06 -8.33 -3.25
CA ALA A 63 -2.45 -7.45 -2.16
C ALA A 63 -3.98 -7.40 -2.00
N ASP A 64 -4.45 -7.48 -0.76
CA ASP A 64 -5.86 -7.38 -0.41
C ASP A 64 -6.32 -5.92 -0.50
N LEU A 65 -7.16 -5.66 -1.51
CA LEU A 65 -7.75 -4.36 -1.81
C LEU A 65 -8.77 -3.91 -0.76
N ASN A 66 -9.36 -4.87 -0.04
CA ASN A 66 -10.39 -4.64 0.96
C ASN A 66 -9.86 -4.77 2.39
N ALA A 67 -8.54 -4.92 2.55
CA ALA A 67 -7.89 -4.95 3.84
C ALA A 67 -8.28 -3.70 4.62
N LYS A 68 -8.66 -3.88 5.88
CA LYS A 68 -8.96 -2.76 6.79
C LYS A 68 -7.81 -2.54 7.75
N ASN A 69 -7.35 -1.31 7.86
CA ASN A 69 -6.43 -0.89 8.90
C ASN A 69 -7.14 -0.80 10.27
N ASP A 70 -6.43 -0.37 11.32
CA ASP A 70 -6.99 -0.30 12.68
C ASP A 70 -8.07 0.78 12.83
N ARG A 71 -8.13 1.74 11.89
CA ARG A 71 -9.19 2.75 11.79
C ARG A 71 -10.37 2.27 10.91
N SER A 72 -10.38 1.01 10.51
CA SER A 72 -11.38 0.43 9.59
C SER A 72 -11.40 1.05 8.19
N GLU A 73 -10.34 1.76 7.81
CA GLU A 73 -10.17 2.34 6.48
C GLU A 73 -9.58 1.29 5.54
N THR A 74 -10.03 1.29 4.30
CA THR A 74 -9.43 0.54 3.19
C THR A 74 -8.36 1.38 2.49
N PRO A 75 -7.52 0.78 1.62
CA PRO A 75 -6.62 1.55 0.77
C PRO A 75 -7.36 2.60 -0.07
N LEU A 76 -8.57 2.29 -0.55
CA LEU A 76 -9.37 3.25 -1.31
C LEU A 76 -9.84 4.43 -0.45
N ASP A 77 -10.22 4.17 0.79
CA ASP A 77 -10.61 5.22 1.73
C ASP A 77 -9.44 6.19 1.96
N LEU A 78 -8.21 5.69 2.13
CA LEU A 78 -7.01 6.54 2.26
C LEU A 78 -6.68 7.32 0.98
N ALA A 79 -6.84 6.70 -0.19
CA ALA A 79 -6.60 7.34 -1.49
C ALA A 79 -7.59 8.47 -1.78
N THR A 80 -8.79 8.41 -1.22
CA THR A 80 -9.88 9.37 -1.46
C THR A 80 -10.15 10.29 -0.27
N HIS A 81 -9.41 10.12 0.84
CA HIS A 81 -9.61 10.90 2.04
C HIS A 81 -9.35 12.39 1.78
N PRO A 82 -10.26 13.31 2.15
CA PRO A 82 -10.14 14.74 1.84
C PRO A 82 -8.92 15.42 2.48
N SER A 83 -8.35 14.82 3.53
CA SER A 83 -7.14 15.32 4.18
C SER A 83 -5.83 14.73 3.62
N ASN A 84 -5.90 13.83 2.64
CA ASN A 84 -4.71 13.26 2.02
C ASN A 84 -4.16 14.22 0.95
N PRO A 85 -3.00 14.88 1.17
CA PRO A 85 -2.44 15.81 0.20
C PRO A 85 -1.95 15.14 -1.09
N ASN A 86 -1.76 13.81 -1.07
CA ASN A 86 -1.30 13.01 -2.21
C ASN A 86 -2.45 12.23 -2.87
N ALA A 87 -3.70 12.51 -2.49
CA ALA A 87 -4.87 11.89 -3.11
C ALA A 87 -4.83 12.11 -4.63
N SER A 88 -4.72 11.02 -5.38
CA SER A 88 -4.76 11.05 -6.84
C SER A 88 -5.99 10.30 -7.35
N PRO A 89 -6.79 10.90 -8.24
CA PRO A 89 -7.93 10.21 -8.84
C PRO A 89 -7.48 8.92 -9.55
N GLU A 90 -6.25 8.87 -10.09
CA GLU A 90 -5.75 7.70 -10.79
C GLU A 90 -5.55 6.47 -9.90
N ILE A 91 -5.13 6.65 -8.64
CA ILE A 91 -4.97 5.53 -7.70
C ILE A 91 -6.33 5.09 -7.17
N ALA A 92 -7.26 6.03 -6.97
CA ALA A 92 -8.64 5.73 -6.59
C ALA A 92 -9.35 4.92 -7.70
N ASP A 93 -9.24 5.34 -8.96
CA ASP A 93 -9.77 4.60 -10.11
C ASP A 93 -9.18 3.19 -10.21
N LEU A 94 -7.88 3.07 -9.96
CA LEU A 94 -7.19 1.79 -9.99
C LEU A 94 -7.69 0.83 -8.91
N LEU A 95 -7.82 1.31 -7.66
CA LEU A 95 -8.33 0.53 -6.54
C LEU A 95 -9.82 0.19 -6.73
N GLN A 96 -10.63 1.13 -7.19
CA GLN A 96 -12.05 0.92 -7.46
C GLN A 96 -12.28 -0.12 -8.56
N LYS A 97 -11.50 -0.05 -9.64
CA LYS A 97 -11.61 -1.01 -10.77
C LYS A 97 -11.28 -2.44 -10.37
N HIS A 98 -10.35 -2.63 -9.44
CA HIS A 98 -9.95 -3.97 -9.00
C HIS A 98 -10.79 -4.49 -7.82
N SER A 99 -11.42 -3.61 -7.04
CA SER A 99 -12.28 -4.00 -5.90
C SER A 99 -13.67 -4.48 -6.32
N ALA A 100 -14.11 -4.20 -7.55
CA ALA A 100 -15.43 -4.55 -8.08
C ALA A 100 -15.52 -5.93 -8.75
N LYS A 101 -14.56 -6.83 -8.49
CA LYS A 101 -14.50 -8.17 -9.09
C LYS A 101 -14.70 -9.29 -8.08
#